data_AF-A0A382TSJ7-F1
#
_entry.id   AF-A0A382TSJ7-F1
#
_cell.length_a   1.000
_cell.length_b   1.000
_cell.length_c   1.000
_cell.angle_alpha   90.00
_cell.angle_beta   90.00
_cell.angle_gamma   90.00
#
_symmetry.space_group_name_H-M   'P 1'
#
loop_
_entity.id
_entity.type
_entity.pdbx_description
1 polymer ?
#
loop_
_entity_poly.entity_id
_entity_poly.type
_entity_poly.pdbx_seq_one_letter_code
_entity_poly.pdbx_strand_id
1 'polypeptide(L)'
;FEHYSKGQGRIRWACCGLVSTPENIARWGYELYSRKGTAISQDSRKALYQSTAGDLVKLQGSMQNYGYYVAKRMFTLSDSTEITAYGHPGGGGGYSSLLRYSPELDLSISILANSTLSFQGKCGDYAPRSCIASGIFDVYSQ
;
A
#
# COMPACT_ATOMS: atom_id res chain seq x y z
N PHE A 1 -18.32 26.75 -2.04
CA PHE A 1 -17.51 25.77 -1.30
C PHE A 1 -18.36 24.87 -0.37
N GLU A 2 -19.37 25.37 0.35
CA GLU A 2 -20.24 24.53 1.20
C GLU A 2 -21.05 23.46 0.44
N HIS A 3 -21.55 23.75 -0.75
CA HIS A 3 -22.28 22.76 -1.56
C HIS A 3 -21.39 21.62 -2.06
N TYR A 4 -20.09 21.88 -2.23
CA TYR A 4 -19.10 20.87 -2.61
C TYR A 4 -18.76 19.93 -1.44
N SER A 5 -18.67 20.45 -0.20
CA SER A 5 -18.38 19.62 0.98
C SER A 5 -19.57 18.76 1.41
N LYS A 6 -20.82 19.24 1.29
CA LYS A 6 -22.01 18.49 1.71
C LYS A 6 -22.36 17.34 0.76
N GLY A 7 -22.21 17.51 -0.56
CA GLY A 7 -22.47 16.45 -1.55
C GLY A 7 -21.34 15.41 -1.64
N GLN A 8 -20.08 15.84 -1.56
CA GLN A 8 -18.93 14.95 -1.53
C GLN A 8 -18.72 14.30 -0.16
N GLY A 9 -19.28 14.85 0.92
CA GLY A 9 -19.05 14.39 2.29
C GLY A 9 -19.44 12.93 2.51
N ARG A 10 -20.50 12.40 1.87
CA ARG A 10 -20.89 10.98 2.02
C ARG A 10 -20.13 10.05 1.08
N ILE A 11 -19.77 10.50 -0.12
CA ILE A 11 -19.06 9.69 -1.12
C ILE A 11 -17.56 9.63 -0.83
N ARG A 12 -16.98 10.71 -0.28
CA ARG A 12 -15.54 10.79 0.01
C ARG A 12 -15.11 9.73 1.00
N TRP A 13 -15.86 9.46 2.05
CA TRP A 13 -15.43 8.54 3.11
C TRP A 13 -15.10 7.14 2.59
N ALA A 14 -15.79 6.69 1.54
CA ALA A 14 -15.54 5.39 0.92
C ALA A 14 -14.27 5.37 0.04
N CYS A 15 -13.86 6.52 -0.52
CA CYS A 15 -12.66 6.65 -1.34
C CYS A 15 -11.42 7.06 -0.53
N CYS A 16 -11.58 8.05 0.34
CA CYS A 16 -10.48 8.86 0.81
C CYS A 16 -10.89 9.75 2.01
N GLY A 17 -9.93 10.15 2.84
CA GLY A 17 -10.18 10.93 4.06
C GLY A 17 -10.32 10.10 5.34
N LEU A 18 -9.99 8.80 5.29
CA LEU A 18 -9.81 7.99 6.49
C LEU A 18 -8.65 8.56 7.33
N VAL A 19 -8.91 8.79 8.61
CA VAL A 19 -7.91 9.21 9.60
C VAL A 19 -7.61 8.02 10.49
N SER A 20 -6.32 7.67 10.61
CA SER A 20 -5.87 6.52 11.40
C SER A 20 -4.41 6.68 11.79
N THR A 21 -3.88 5.71 12.55
CA THR A 21 -2.47 5.60 12.91
C THR A 21 -1.76 4.59 11.99
N PRO A 22 -0.42 4.67 11.82
CA PRO A 22 0.31 3.65 11.07
C PRO A 22 0.12 2.24 11.64
N GLU A 23 0.07 2.11 12.97
CA GLU A 23 -0.18 0.83 13.64
C GLU A 23 -1.51 0.20 13.23
N ASN A 24 -2.60 0.99 13.28
CA ASN A 24 -3.93 0.50 12.93
C ASN A 24 -4.03 0.13 11.44
N ILE A 25 -3.38 0.90 10.56
CA ILE A 25 -3.36 0.60 9.12
C ILE A 25 -2.50 -0.64 8.81
N ALA A 26 -1.37 -0.83 9.50
CA ALA A 26 -0.56 -2.03 9.39
C ALA A 26 -1.33 -3.27 9.89
N ARG A 27 -2.02 -3.17 11.03
CA ARG A 27 -2.89 -4.25 11.53
C ARG A 27 -4.01 -4.56 10.54
N TRP A 28 -4.68 -3.54 10.00
CA TRP A 28 -5.69 -3.72 8.95
C TRP A 28 -5.12 -4.46 7.73
N GLY A 29 -3.94 -4.07 7.25
CA GLY A 29 -3.27 -4.75 6.15
C GLY A 29 -2.96 -6.21 6.46
N TYR A 30 -2.47 -6.51 7.66
CA TYR A 30 -2.24 -7.88 8.10
C TYR A 30 -3.54 -8.70 8.10
N GLU A 31 -4.60 -8.19 8.70
CA GLU A 31 -5.90 -8.87 8.77
C GLU A 31 -6.52 -9.13 7.39
N LEU A 32 -6.31 -8.20 6.45
CA LEU A 32 -6.78 -8.29 5.07
C LEU A 32 -6.01 -9.33 4.25
N TYR A 33 -4.68 -9.26 4.29
CA TYR A 33 -3.81 -9.97 3.35
C TYR A 33 -3.21 -11.26 3.92
N SER A 34 -2.95 -11.37 5.23
CA SER A 34 -2.37 -12.58 5.80
C SER A 34 -3.35 -13.74 5.74
N ARG A 35 -2.84 -14.96 5.52
CA ARG A 35 -3.66 -16.18 5.62
C ARG A 35 -4.23 -16.38 7.03
N LYS A 36 -3.55 -15.82 8.04
CA LYS A 36 -3.96 -15.84 9.45
C LYS A 36 -4.92 -14.70 9.82
N GLY A 37 -5.08 -13.72 8.94
CA GLY A 37 -5.97 -12.58 9.17
C GLY A 37 -7.45 -12.95 9.05
N THR A 38 -8.31 -12.17 9.69
CA THR A 38 -9.75 -12.42 9.79
C THR A 38 -10.64 -11.35 9.14
N ALA A 39 -10.08 -10.37 8.43
CA ALA A 39 -10.89 -9.29 7.84
C ALA A 39 -11.85 -9.75 6.73
N ILE A 40 -11.46 -10.79 5.98
CA ILE A 40 -12.24 -11.38 4.89
C ILE A 40 -12.06 -12.91 4.85
N SER A 41 -12.95 -13.61 4.16
CA SER A 41 -12.84 -15.06 3.97
C SER A 41 -11.62 -15.44 3.12
N GLN A 42 -11.19 -16.70 3.21
CA GLN A 42 -10.07 -17.22 2.41
C GLN A 42 -10.35 -17.11 0.90
N ASP A 43 -11.59 -17.40 0.47
CA ASP A 43 -12.00 -17.29 -0.94
C ASP A 43 -11.99 -15.84 -1.43
N SER A 44 -12.50 -14.90 -0.61
CA SER A 44 -12.45 -13.47 -0.93
C SER A 44 -11.01 -12.97 -1.03
N ARG A 45 -10.11 -13.44 -0.16
CA ARG A 45 -8.68 -13.09 -0.20
C ARG A 45 -8.01 -13.65 -1.46
N LYS A 46 -8.34 -14.88 -1.84
CA LYS A 46 -7.86 -15.48 -3.10
C LYS A 46 -8.32 -14.65 -4.30
N ALA A 47 -9.60 -14.26 -4.36
CA ALA A 47 -10.14 -13.40 -5.41
C ALA A 47 -9.46 -12.02 -5.43
N LEU A 48 -9.20 -11.43 -4.24
CA LEU A 48 -8.48 -10.17 -4.11
C LEU A 48 -7.08 -10.24 -4.73
N TYR A 49 -6.32 -11.30 -4.45
CA TYR A 49 -5.01 -11.49 -5.07
C TYR A 49 -5.09 -11.73 -6.58
N GLN A 50 -6.02 -12.56 -7.03
CA GLN A 50 -6.23 -12.84 -8.47
C GLN A 50 -6.61 -11.59 -9.26
N SER A 51 -7.29 -10.62 -8.63
CA SER A 51 -7.64 -9.36 -9.29
C SER A 51 -6.42 -8.55 -9.78
N THR A 52 -5.23 -8.83 -9.24
CA THR A 52 -3.98 -8.16 -9.61
C THR A 52 -3.21 -8.85 -10.75
N ALA A 53 -3.83 -9.80 -11.46
CA ALA A 53 -3.21 -10.54 -12.55
C ALA A 53 -3.10 -9.78 -13.89
N GLY A 54 -3.69 -8.58 -13.98
CA GLY A 54 -3.64 -7.74 -15.19
C GLY A 54 -2.29 -7.04 -15.41
N ASP A 55 -2.21 -6.21 -16.45
CA ASP A 55 -0.99 -5.50 -16.84
C ASP A 55 -0.50 -4.48 -15.80
N LEU A 56 0.77 -4.08 -15.94
CA LEU A 56 1.33 -2.98 -15.16
C LEU A 56 0.69 -1.66 -15.56
N VAL A 57 0.28 -0.88 -14.55
CA VAL A 57 -0.25 0.48 -14.73
C VAL A 57 0.56 1.48 -13.91
N LYS A 58 0.59 2.73 -14.37
CA LYS A 58 1.23 3.83 -13.62
C LYS A 58 0.29 4.31 -12.52
N LEU A 59 0.51 3.86 -11.28
CA LEU A 59 -0.26 4.27 -10.11
C LEU A 59 0.63 5.08 -9.15
N GLN A 60 0.22 6.33 -8.86
CA GLN A 60 0.94 7.28 -8.00
C GLN A 60 2.46 7.35 -8.25
N GLY A 61 2.84 7.40 -9.54
CA GLY A 61 4.25 7.56 -9.94
C GLY A 61 5.06 6.26 -10.01
N SER A 62 4.46 5.09 -9.82
CA SER A 62 5.16 3.80 -9.97
C SER A 62 4.36 2.82 -10.83
N MET A 63 5.06 2.02 -11.64
CA MET A 63 4.47 0.91 -12.39
C MET A 63 4.18 -0.27 -11.45
N GLN A 64 2.94 -0.74 -11.42
CA GLN A 64 2.48 -1.81 -10.53
C GLN A 64 1.23 -2.46 -11.12
N ASN A 65 0.98 -3.74 -10.82
CA ASN A 65 -0.29 -4.36 -11.20
C ASN A 65 -1.38 -3.81 -10.27
N TYR A 66 -2.56 -3.58 -10.80
CA TYR A 66 -3.66 -2.99 -10.05
C TYR A 66 -4.95 -3.74 -10.31
N GLY A 67 -5.57 -4.23 -9.23
CA GLY A 67 -6.79 -5.01 -9.27
C GLY A 67 -7.93 -4.32 -8.52
N TYR A 68 -8.72 -5.09 -7.79
CA TYR A 68 -9.84 -4.63 -6.99
C TYR A 68 -9.39 -3.74 -5.83
N TYR A 69 -9.04 -2.48 -6.15
CA TYR A 69 -8.49 -1.46 -5.25
C TYR A 69 -7.22 -1.88 -4.50
N VAL A 70 -6.46 -2.82 -5.06
CA VAL A 70 -5.19 -3.32 -4.50
C VAL A 70 -4.11 -3.26 -5.55
N ALA A 71 -2.98 -2.68 -5.17
CA ALA A 71 -1.76 -2.67 -5.95
C ALA A 71 -0.83 -3.81 -5.52
N LYS A 72 -0.35 -4.57 -6.50
CA LYS A 72 0.72 -5.56 -6.35
C LYS A 72 2.01 -4.99 -6.93
N ARG A 73 3.12 -5.16 -6.22
CA ARG A 73 4.45 -4.75 -6.67
C ARG A 73 5.49 -5.77 -6.22
N MET A 74 6.48 -6.03 -7.07
CA MET A 74 7.67 -6.79 -6.70
C MET A 74 8.77 -5.85 -6.18
N PHE A 75 9.51 -6.32 -5.19
CA PHE A 75 10.68 -5.67 -4.63
C PHE A 75 11.86 -6.63 -4.75
N THR A 76 12.98 -6.12 -5.27
CA THR A 76 14.26 -6.82 -5.25
C THR A 76 15.03 -6.35 -4.03
N LEU A 77 15.32 -7.27 -3.13
CA LEU A 77 16.03 -7.05 -1.88
C LEU A 77 17.55 -6.99 -2.11
N SER A 78 18.28 -6.57 -1.08
CA SER A 78 19.74 -6.39 -1.12
C SER A 78 20.53 -7.68 -1.40
N ASP A 79 19.99 -8.84 -1.03
CA ASP A 79 20.53 -10.18 -1.33
C ASP A 79 20.08 -10.74 -2.68
N SER A 80 19.40 -9.91 -3.50
CA SER A 80 18.75 -10.28 -4.77
C SER A 80 17.50 -11.16 -4.62
N THR A 81 17.00 -11.38 -3.40
CA THR A 81 15.71 -12.04 -3.20
C THR A 81 14.59 -11.17 -3.76
N GLU A 82 13.67 -11.76 -4.52
CA GLU A 82 12.46 -11.08 -4.98
C GLU A 82 11.29 -11.40 -4.08
N ILE A 83 10.63 -10.37 -3.56
CA ILE A 83 9.38 -10.50 -2.80
C ILE A 83 8.25 -9.75 -3.47
N THR A 84 7.04 -10.25 -3.27
CA THR A 84 5.82 -9.56 -3.68
C THR A 84 5.24 -8.80 -2.50
N ALA A 85 4.73 -7.59 -2.75
CA ALA A 85 3.92 -6.89 -1.77
C ALA A 85 2.60 -6.37 -2.36
N TYR A 86 1.56 -6.51 -1.54
CA TYR A 86 0.18 -6.08 -1.82
C TYR A 86 -0.18 -4.90 -0.93
N GLY A 87 -1.03 -4.00 -1.41
CA GLY A 87 -1.49 -2.87 -0.60
C GLY A 87 -1.91 -1.71 -1.47
N HIS A 88 -1.70 -0.48 -1.00
CA HIS A 88 -2.08 0.70 -1.77
C HIS A 88 -1.27 1.94 -1.36
N PRO A 89 -0.77 2.75 -2.32
CA PRO A 89 -0.31 4.10 -2.02
C PRO A 89 -1.50 5.05 -1.83
N GLY A 90 -1.50 5.90 -0.81
CA GLY A 90 -2.52 6.93 -0.60
C GLY A 90 -1.91 8.32 -0.60
N GLY A 91 -2.66 9.37 -0.92
CA GLY A 91 -2.08 10.72 -0.93
C GLY A 91 -3.12 11.78 -1.19
N GLY A 92 -2.77 13.03 -0.88
CA GLY A 92 -3.62 14.20 -1.08
C GLY A 92 -3.59 15.16 0.12
N GLY A 93 -3.95 16.42 -0.10
CA GLY A 93 -4.07 17.41 0.97
C GLY A 93 -2.77 17.72 1.73
N GLY A 94 -1.60 17.49 1.12
CA GLY A 94 -0.29 17.63 1.77
C GLY A 94 0.23 16.37 2.46
N TYR A 95 -0.51 15.26 2.40
CA TYR A 95 -0.15 13.99 3.03
C TYR A 95 0.22 12.93 2.00
N SER A 96 1.00 11.95 2.46
CA SER A 96 1.36 10.77 1.68
C SER A 96 1.32 9.53 2.58
N SER A 97 0.73 8.44 2.10
CA SER A 97 0.67 7.16 2.80
C SER A 97 1.04 5.97 1.92
N LEU A 98 1.46 4.88 2.54
CA LEU A 98 1.69 3.60 1.87
C LEU A 98 1.28 2.48 2.82
N LEU A 99 0.48 1.54 2.32
CA LEU A 99 0.28 0.24 2.94
C LEU A 99 0.91 -0.83 2.04
N ARG A 100 1.71 -1.73 2.62
CA ARG A 100 2.25 -2.92 1.97
C ARG A 100 2.14 -4.13 2.88
N TYR A 101 1.95 -5.30 2.30
CA TYR A 101 2.02 -6.59 2.95
C TYR A 101 2.76 -7.57 2.03
N SER A 102 3.80 -8.22 2.54
CA SER A 102 4.49 -9.31 1.83
C SER A 102 4.04 -10.66 2.39
N PRO A 103 3.44 -11.54 1.56
CA PRO A 103 3.14 -12.91 1.97
C PRO A 103 4.38 -13.74 2.30
N GLU A 104 5.51 -13.48 1.64
CA GLU A 104 6.78 -14.18 1.82
C GLU A 104 7.35 -13.92 3.22
N LEU A 105 7.18 -12.70 3.74
CA LEU A 105 7.66 -12.29 5.06
C LEU A 105 6.58 -12.32 6.16
N ASP A 106 5.32 -12.61 5.82
CA ASP A 106 4.13 -12.43 6.70
C ASP A 106 4.16 -11.07 7.42
N LEU A 107 4.56 -10.01 6.69
CA LEU A 107 4.85 -8.69 7.25
C LEU A 107 3.99 -7.61 6.60
N SER A 108 3.30 -6.82 7.41
CA SER A 108 2.59 -5.60 6.98
C SER A 108 3.29 -4.33 7.44
N ILE A 109 3.44 -3.38 6.51
CA ILE A 109 4.09 -2.09 6.70
C ILE A 109 3.10 -0.99 6.37
N SER A 110 2.93 -0.03 7.29
CA SER A 110 2.24 1.23 7.03
C SER A 110 3.19 2.41 7.22
N ILE A 111 3.20 3.32 6.25
CA ILE A 111 3.92 4.60 6.30
C ILE A 111 2.87 5.69 6.16
N LEU A 112 2.80 6.59 7.12
CA LEU A 112 2.01 7.82 7.04
C LEU A 112 2.95 9.01 7.20
N ALA A 113 2.91 9.95 6.27
CA ALA A 113 3.68 11.18 6.33
C ALA A 113 2.78 12.40 6.17
N ASN A 114 3.03 13.41 7.01
CA ASN A 114 2.42 14.73 6.96
C ASN A 114 3.09 15.66 5.92
N SER A 115 3.71 15.05 4.91
CA SER A 115 4.26 15.73 3.74
C SER A 115 3.96 14.90 2.50
N THR A 116 4.05 15.54 1.33
CA THR A 116 3.91 14.86 0.04
C THR A 116 5.07 13.91 -0.27
N LEU A 117 6.19 14.00 0.47
CA LEU A 117 7.44 13.30 0.20
C LEU A 117 7.87 13.44 -1.27
N SER A 118 7.84 14.68 -1.80
CA SER A 118 8.15 14.99 -3.19
C SER A 118 9.66 15.13 -3.48
N PHE A 119 10.52 14.50 -2.68
CA PHE A 119 11.98 14.53 -2.84
C PHE A 119 12.53 13.11 -3.00
N GLN A 120 13.54 12.90 -3.83
CA GLN A 120 14.01 11.55 -4.16
C GLN A 120 15.03 10.98 -3.17
N GLY A 121 15.90 11.82 -2.59
CA GLY A 121 16.94 11.35 -1.67
C GLY A 121 17.81 10.24 -2.28
N LYS A 122 18.12 9.21 -1.48
CA LYS A 122 18.88 8.01 -1.92
C LYS A 122 18.02 6.93 -2.56
N CYS A 123 16.75 7.22 -2.86
CA CYS A 123 15.79 6.19 -3.26
C CYS A 123 15.86 5.76 -4.72
N GLY A 124 16.80 6.29 -5.50
CA GLY A 124 16.99 5.92 -6.91
C GLY A 124 15.69 6.11 -7.70
N ASP A 125 15.18 5.04 -8.31
CA ASP A 125 13.92 5.05 -9.07
C ASP A 125 12.66 4.80 -8.21
N TYR A 126 12.82 4.41 -6.95
CA TYR A 126 11.69 4.20 -6.06
C TYR A 126 11.10 5.52 -5.60
N ALA A 127 9.76 5.61 -5.63
CA ALA A 127 9.07 6.63 -4.84
C ALA A 127 9.49 6.50 -3.36
N PRO A 128 9.71 7.61 -2.63
CA PRO A 128 10.32 7.57 -1.29
C PRO A 128 9.67 6.61 -0.30
N ARG A 129 8.34 6.52 -0.30
CA ARG A 129 7.61 5.56 0.56
C ARG A 129 7.89 4.10 0.19
N SER A 130 7.99 3.80 -1.09
CA SER A 130 8.33 2.45 -1.57
C SER A 130 9.78 2.10 -1.24
N CYS A 131 10.69 3.07 -1.32
CA CYS A 131 12.08 2.92 -0.91
C CYS A 131 12.21 2.63 0.60
N ILE A 132 11.50 3.38 1.45
CA ILE A 132 11.44 3.11 2.89
C ILE A 132 10.89 1.70 3.15
N ALA A 133 9.80 1.30 2.49
CA ALA A 133 9.24 -0.04 2.62
C ALA A 133 10.23 -1.13 2.18
N SER A 134 10.97 -0.92 1.08
CA SER A 134 12.03 -1.83 0.60
C SER A 134 13.10 -2.04 1.66
N GLY A 135 13.60 -0.95 2.26
CA GLY A 135 14.62 -1.05 3.31
C GLY A 135 14.13 -1.73 4.58
N ILE A 136 12.85 -1.62 4.91
CA ILE A 136 12.27 -2.39 6.02
C ILE A 136 12.19 -3.88 5.63
N PHE A 137 11.72 -4.21 4.42
CA PHE A 137 11.69 -5.60 3.96
C PHE A 137 13.08 -6.25 3.98
N ASP A 138 14.13 -5.53 3.53
CA ASP A 138 15.53 -5.98 3.58
C ASP A 138 16.02 -6.34 4.99
N VAL A 139 15.56 -5.63 6.01
CA VAL A 139 15.95 -5.87 7.40
C VAL A 139 15.24 -7.11 7.97
N TYR A 140 13.99 -7.34 7.56
CA TYR A 140 13.16 -8.44 8.07
C TYR A 140 13.20 -9.70 7.20
N SER A 141 13.96 -9.71 6.10
CA SER A 141 14.21 -10.89 5.26
C SER A 141 15.42 -11.72 5.70
N GLN A 142 16.17 -11.25 6.71
CA GLN A 142 17.34 -11.91 7.30
C GLN A 142 16.95 -12.82 8.47
#